data_AF-A0A9X2HEZ1-F1
#
_entry.id   AF-A0A9X2HEZ1-F1
#
_cell.length_a   1.000
_cell.length_b   1.000
_cell.length_c   1.000
_cell.angle_alpha   90.00
_cell.angle_beta   90.00
_cell.angle_gamma   90.00
#
_symmetry.space_group_name_H-M   'P 1'
#
loop_
_entity.id
_entity.type
_entity.pdbx_description
1 polymer ?
#
loop_
_entity_poly.entity_id
_entity_poly.type
_entity_poly.pdbx_seq_one_letter_code
_entity_poly.pdbx_strand_id
1 'polypeptide(L)'
;MLRPEEPRLAPPGIPPGAFDVLRFSAKESVYKAWFQVMGVYLDFQEAELDVGATGRFEARLLHPRTPGALRILRGRWALDDGRVLTAVSVPAD
;
A
#
# COMPACT_ATOMS: atom_id res chain seq x y z
N MET A 1 0.79 -12.24 -1.08
CA MET A 1 2.17 -12.65 -0.69
C MET A 1 3.06 -11.42 -0.81
N LEU A 2 3.94 -11.16 0.16
CA LEU A 2 4.92 -10.06 0.07
C LEU A 2 5.98 -10.39 -0.98
N ARG A 3 6.51 -9.36 -1.62
CA ARG A 3 7.64 -9.52 -2.52
C ARG A 3 8.97 -9.61 -1.74
N PRO A 4 9.99 -10.33 -2.26
CA PRO A 4 11.28 -10.47 -1.57
C PRO A 4 11.98 -9.14 -1.23
N GLU A 5 11.79 -8.12 -2.06
CA GLU A 5 12.37 -6.78 -1.91
C GLU A 5 11.68 -5.90 -0.87
N GLU A 6 10.48 -6.28 -0.39
CA GLU A 6 9.78 -5.52 0.63
C GLU A 6 10.42 -5.74 2.02
N PRO A 7 10.69 -4.66 2.79
CA PRO A 7 11.27 -4.79 4.12
C PRO A 7 10.43 -5.72 5.01
N ARG A 8 11.08 -6.73 5.59
CA ARG A 8 10.41 -7.67 6.50
C ARG A 8 10.22 -7.11 7.90
N LEU A 9 11.14 -6.24 8.32
CA LEU A 9 11.12 -5.62 9.64
C LEU A 9 10.20 -4.41 9.64
N ALA A 10 9.44 -4.26 10.72
CA ALA A 10 8.62 -3.09 10.94
C ALA A 10 9.51 -1.85 11.19
N PRO A 11 9.16 -0.68 10.63
CA PRO A 11 9.73 0.60 11.05
C PRO A 11 9.54 0.83 12.57
N PRO A 12 10.40 1.64 13.20
CA PRO A 12 10.23 2.03 14.60
C PRO A 12 8.83 2.61 14.87
N GLY A 13 8.25 2.26 16.02
CA GLY A 13 6.92 2.72 16.42
C GLY A 13 5.74 1.91 15.89
N ILE A 14 6.00 0.88 15.07
CA ILE A 14 4.96 -0.05 14.60
C ILE A 14 5.17 -1.42 15.28
N PRO A 15 4.18 -1.92 16.06
CA PRO A 15 4.27 -3.25 16.64
C PRO A 15 4.42 -4.32 15.54
N PRO A 16 5.32 -5.31 15.67
CA PRO A 16 5.57 -6.31 14.63
C PRO A 16 4.30 -7.03 14.13
N GLY A 17 3.39 -7.42 15.05
CA GLY A 17 2.13 -8.05 14.68
C GLY A 17 1.15 -7.13 13.95
N ALA A 18 1.20 -5.82 14.21
CA ALA A 18 0.39 -4.84 13.50
C ALA A 18 0.96 -4.54 12.10
N PHE A 19 2.26 -4.74 11.89
CA PHE A 19 2.91 -4.43 10.62
C PHE A 19 2.47 -5.34 9.47
N ASP A 20 2.24 -6.62 9.73
CA ASP A 20 1.68 -7.55 8.74
C ASP A 20 0.27 -7.13 8.29
N VAL A 21 -0.58 -6.81 9.26
CA VAL A 21 -1.95 -6.34 9.01
C VAL A 21 -1.95 -4.99 8.30
N LEU A 22 -1.04 -4.09 8.65
CA LEU A 22 -0.84 -2.80 7.99
C LEU A 22 -0.46 -2.98 6.52
N ARG A 23 0.52 -3.83 6.21
CA ARG A 23 0.93 -4.08 4.83
C ARG A 23 -0.19 -4.71 4.01
N PHE A 24 -0.91 -5.67 4.58
CA PHE A 24 -2.07 -6.26 3.93
C PHE A 24 -3.14 -5.20 3.65
N SER A 25 -3.53 -4.43 4.67
CA SER A 25 -4.52 -3.35 4.55
C SER A 25 -4.11 -2.30 3.51
N ALA A 26 -2.83 -1.92 3.49
CA ALA A 26 -2.32 -0.95 2.53
C ALA A 26 -2.41 -1.47 1.08
N LYS A 27 -2.06 -2.75 0.83
CA LYS A 27 -2.22 -3.36 -0.50
C LYS A 27 -3.69 -3.45 -0.92
N GLU A 28 -4.59 -3.75 0.01
CA GLU A 28 -6.05 -3.71 -0.24
C GLU A 28 -6.53 -2.30 -0.62
N SER A 29 -6.06 -1.26 0.07
CA SER A 29 -6.38 0.13 -0.25
C SER A 29 -5.82 0.56 -1.62
N VAL A 30 -4.62 0.09 -1.96
CA VAL A 30 -4.02 0.28 -3.30
C VAL A 30 -4.86 -0.41 -4.38
N TYR A 31 -5.22 -1.68 -4.18
CA TYR A 31 -6.07 -2.42 -5.12
C TYR A 31 -7.40 -1.70 -5.34
N LYS A 32 -8.07 -1.28 -4.27
CA LYS A 32 -9.36 -0.57 -4.36
C LYS A 32 -9.24 0.73 -5.15
N ALA A 33 -8.21 1.54 -4.86
CA ALA A 33 -7.96 2.80 -5.58
C ALA A 33 -7.64 2.56 -7.07
N TRP A 34 -6.76 1.60 -7.35
CA TRP A 34 -6.35 1.22 -8.71
C TRP A 34 -7.50 0.65 -9.54
N PHE A 35 -8.28 -0.28 -8.98
CA PHE A 35 -9.33 -1.00 -9.70
C PHE A 35 -10.41 -0.05 -10.20
N GLN A 36 -10.74 1.01 -9.46
CA GLN A 36 -11.72 2.01 -9.90
C GLN A 36 -11.27 2.75 -11.16
N VAL A 37 -9.96 2.94 -11.37
CA VAL A 37 -9.44 3.63 -12.56
C VAL A 37 -9.22 2.66 -13.70
N MET A 38 -8.76 1.44 -13.40
CA MET A 38 -8.22 0.53 -14.43
C MET A 38 -9.15 -0.62 -14.79
N GLY A 39 -10.12 -0.96 -13.93
CA GLY A 39 -11.12 -2.00 -14.17
C GLY A 39 -10.55 -3.42 -14.28
N VAL A 40 -9.34 -3.66 -13.77
CA VAL A 40 -8.62 -4.92 -13.94
C VAL A 40 -7.94 -5.35 -12.66
N TYR A 41 -7.87 -6.66 -12.45
CA TYR A 41 -7.22 -7.25 -11.27
C TYR A 41 -5.75 -6.82 -11.17
N LEU A 42 -5.30 -6.59 -9.94
CA LEU A 42 -3.93 -6.25 -9.58
C LEU A 42 -3.51 -7.21 -8.47
N ASP A 43 -2.51 -8.04 -8.74
CA ASP A 43 -2.04 -9.01 -7.75
C ASP A 43 -1.26 -8.33 -6.60
N PHE A 44 -1.23 -8.97 -5.43
CA PHE A 44 -0.42 -8.54 -4.29
C PHE A 44 1.07 -8.34 -4.64
N GLN A 45 1.60 -9.14 -5.57
CA GLN A 45 2.97 -9.01 -6.06
C GLN A 45 3.12 -7.94 -7.15
N GLU A 46 2.05 -7.29 -7.60
CA GLU A 46 2.13 -6.22 -8.60
C GLU A 46 2.09 -4.81 -8.00
N ALA A 47 2.14 -4.70 -6.67
CA ALA A 47 2.30 -3.44 -5.96
C ALA A 47 3.37 -3.61 -4.88
N GLU A 48 4.49 -2.92 -4.99
CA GLU A 48 5.51 -2.89 -3.93
C GLU A 48 5.23 -1.77 -2.94
N LEU A 49 5.23 -2.08 -1.65
CA LEU A 49 5.01 -1.10 -0.58
C LEU A 49 6.30 -0.67 0.10
N ASP A 50 6.41 0.64 0.29
CA ASP A 50 7.32 1.26 1.26
C ASP A 50 6.51 1.95 2.36
N VAL A 51 6.62 1.46 3.59
CA VAL A 51 5.87 1.95 4.75
C VAL A 51 6.83 2.72 5.65
N GLY A 52 6.60 4.03 5.78
CA GLY A 52 7.36 4.87 6.69
C GLY A 52 6.83 4.80 8.13
N ALA A 53 7.65 5.21 9.09
CA ALA A 53 7.31 5.24 10.52
C ALA A 53 6.24 6.29 10.89
N THR A 54 5.92 7.24 10.00
CA THR A 54 5.15 8.46 10.32
C THR A 54 3.77 8.52 9.65
N GLY A 55 3.04 7.41 9.60
CA GLY A 55 1.65 7.40 9.12
C GLY A 55 1.51 7.51 7.60
N ARG A 56 2.57 7.26 6.84
CA ARG A 56 2.58 7.32 5.36
C ARG A 56 3.15 6.05 4.76
N PHE A 57 2.72 5.75 3.54
CA PHE A 57 3.32 4.72 2.70
C PHE A 57 3.26 5.14 1.22
N GLU A 58 4.19 4.60 0.43
CA GLU A 58 4.15 4.67 -1.03
C GLU A 58 3.95 3.26 -1.60
N ALA A 59 3.18 3.19 -2.68
CA ALA A 59 2.94 1.96 -3.42
C ALA A 59 3.41 2.14 -4.87
N ARG A 60 4.42 1.38 -5.26
CA ARG A 60 4.91 1.34 -6.64
C ARG A 60 4.21 0.24 -7.42
N LEU A 61 3.45 0.64 -8.43
CA LEU A 61 2.65 -0.28 -9.24
C LEU A 61 3.47 -0.86 -10.39
N LEU A 62 3.47 -2.19 -10.48
CA LEU A 62 4.28 -2.95 -11.42
C LEU A 62 3.46 -3.55 -12.56
N HIS A 63 2.13 -3.54 -12.47
CA HIS A 63 1.30 -4.06 -13.53
C HIS A 63 1.66 -3.35 -14.86
N PRO A 64 1.89 -4.09 -15.96
CA PRO A 64 2.28 -3.52 -17.25
C PRO A 64 1.37 -2.42 -17.79
N ARG A 65 0.07 -2.43 -17.46
CA ARG A 65 -0.92 -1.45 -17.93
C ARG A 65 -0.97 -0.17 -17.11
N THR A 66 -0.12 -0.03 -16.09
CA THR A 66 -0.09 1.16 -15.21
C THR A 66 0.34 2.42 -15.97
N PRO A 67 -0.53 3.43 -16.07
CA PRO A 67 -0.15 4.74 -16.59
C PRO A 67 0.96 5.38 -15.76
N GLY A 68 1.80 6.21 -16.38
CA GLY A 68 2.89 6.90 -15.68
C GLY A 68 2.41 7.70 -14.46
N ALA A 69 1.27 8.38 -14.58
CA ALA A 69 0.66 9.16 -13.49
C ALA A 69 0.23 8.32 -12.27
N LEU A 70 -0.02 7.02 -12.46
CA LEU A 70 -0.41 6.08 -11.39
C LEU A 70 0.74 5.19 -10.94
N ARG A 71 1.96 5.39 -11.48
CA ARG A 71 3.09 4.49 -11.19
C ARG A 71 3.45 4.46 -9.71
N ILE A 72 3.22 5.56 -9.02
CA ILE A 72 3.36 5.70 -7.57
C ILE A 72 2.04 6.21 -7.01
N LEU A 73 1.41 5.40 -6.14
CA LEU A 73 0.29 5.83 -5.32
C LEU A 73 0.77 6.14 -3.91
N ARG A 74 0.26 7.21 -3.33
CA ARG A 74 0.59 7.62 -1.95
C ARG A 74 -0.57 7.35 -1.03
N GLY A 75 -0.27 6.78 0.12
CA GLY A 75 -1.24 6.48 1.14
C GLY A 75 -0.86 6.99 2.52
N ARG A 76 -1.85 6.98 3.39
CA ARG A 76 -1.72 7.23 4.83
C ARG A 76 -2.18 6.01 5.60
N TRP A 77 -1.60 5.82 6.77
CA TRP A 77 -2.00 4.78 7.69
C TRP A 77 -2.13 5.34 9.11
N ALA A 78 -2.98 4.70 9.91
CA ALA A 78 -3.11 4.95 11.34
C ALA A 78 -3.29 3.63 12.09
N LEU A 79 -2.77 3.60 13.31
CA LEU A 79 -2.99 2.54 14.29
C LEU A 79 -3.74 3.16 15.46
N ASP A 80 -4.90 2.62 15.79
CA ASP A 80 -5.75 3.16 16.85
C ASP A 80 -6.62 2.04 17.45
N ASP A 81 -6.68 1.94 18.78
CA ASP A 81 -7.48 0.94 19.51
C ASP A 81 -7.42 -0.50 18.93
N GLY A 82 -6.20 -0.96 18.60
CA GLY A 82 -5.98 -2.29 18.02
C GLY A 82 -6.45 -2.46 16.57
N ARG A 83 -6.79 -1.36 15.88
CA ARG A 83 -7.24 -1.32 14.49
C ARG A 83 -6.14 -0.76 13.59
N VAL A 84 -6.16 -1.22 12.34
CA VAL A 84 -5.36 -0.70 11.24
C VAL A 84 -6.28 0.03 10.29
N LEU A 85 -5.97 1.29 10.00
CA LEU A 85 -6.61 2.07 8.96
C LEU A 85 -5.58 2.42 7.89
N THR A 86 -5.96 2.25 6.63
CA THR A 86 -5.15 2.69 5.48
C THR A 86 -6.05 3.39 4.47
N ALA A 87 -5.50 4.39 3.79
CA ALA A 87 -6.20 5.12 2.75
C ALA A 87 -5.23 5.52 1.65
N VAL A 88 -5.67 5.43 0.40
CA VAL A 88 -4.95 5.88 -0.79
C VAL A 88 -5.84 6.89 -1.50
N SER A 89 -5.27 8.02 -1.90
CA SER A 89 -5.93 9.00 -2.76
C SER A 89 -5.32 8.93 -4.15
N VAL A 90 -6.17 8.82 -5.17
CA VAL A 90 -5.75 8.99 -6.56
C VAL A 90 -5.84 10.48 -6.88
N PRO A 91 -4.82 11.10 -7.50
CA PRO A 91 -4.92 12.47 -7.99
C PRO A 91 -6.14 12.63 -8.91
N ALA A 92 -6.87 13.74 -8.74
CA ALA A 92 -7.84 14.16 -9.76
C ALA A 92 -7.10 14.83 -10.91
N ASP A 93 -7.61 14.65 -12.12
CA ASP A 93 -7.18 15.40 -13.32
C ASP A 93 -7.62 16.87 -13.25
#